data_AF-A0A9R0DCF4-F1
#
_entry.id   AF-A0A9R0DCF4-F1
#
_cell.length_a   1.000
_cell.length_b   1.000
_cell.length_c   1.000
_cell.angle_alpha   90.00
_cell.angle_beta   90.00
_cell.angle_gamma   90.00
#
_symmetry.space_group_name_H-M   'P 1'
#
loop_
_entity.id
_entity.type
_entity.pdbx_description
1 polymer ?
#
loop_
_entity_poly.entity_id
_entity_poly.type
_entity_poly.pdbx_seq_one_letter_code
_entity_poly.pdbx_strand_id
1 'polypeptide(L)'
;MATSSETSEQNVKSRRPAESAFKQQRLPAWQPILTAGTVLPTFFVIGIAFIPVGIGLLYFSDEVKEHVIDYTQCLKEGENITCADYIKRTAMEHCTCRLPFNLTEDFKGDVYFYYGLSNYYQNHRRYVKSRDDSQLLGRLSPVPSTDCLPYAFAMEDGVEKPVAPCGAIANSLFNDTLTVFSHISNSNVPVLRTGIAWESDKQIKFRNPPGDLKTAFANFTKPENWRVNVWELDPNDTENNGFQNEDLIVWMRTAALPTFRKLYRRVDHKELGYSTGLAKGSYELIVDYNYPVTDFDGTKSFIISTTSLLGGKNPFLGVAYVVVGTLCLLLGIVLLVIHVKCSKSTTEMINVNPRTPYS
;
A
#
# COMPACT_ATOMS: atom_id res chain seq x y z
N MET A 1 -24.81 12.22 -82.62
CA MET A 1 -23.79 13.28 -82.82
C MET A 1 -23.82 14.19 -81.61
N ALA A 2 -22.68 14.33 -80.95
CA ALA A 2 -22.49 15.09 -79.71
C ALA A 2 -22.53 16.62 -79.92
N THR A 3 -22.52 17.34 -78.78
CA THR A 3 -22.44 18.80 -78.48
C THR A 3 -23.77 19.37 -78.00
N SER A 4 -23.88 20.06 -76.87
CA SER A 4 -23.05 21.07 -76.18
C SER A 4 -23.63 21.20 -74.75
N SER A 5 -23.00 21.69 -73.67
CA SER A 5 -21.70 22.25 -73.36
C SER A 5 -21.63 22.28 -71.83
N GLU A 6 -20.65 21.61 -71.24
CA GLU A 6 -20.28 21.79 -69.83
C GLU A 6 -19.94 23.27 -69.58
N THR A 7 -20.80 23.96 -68.83
CA THR A 7 -20.44 25.26 -68.26
C THR A 7 -19.57 24.97 -67.05
N SER A 8 -18.27 25.09 -67.24
CA SER A 8 -17.29 25.15 -66.17
C SER A 8 -17.56 26.39 -65.32
N GLU A 9 -18.31 26.24 -64.24
CA GLU A 9 -18.34 27.25 -63.17
C GLU A 9 -16.90 27.39 -62.65
N GLN A 10 -16.29 28.52 -63.00
CA GLN A 10 -15.01 28.92 -62.46
C GLN A 10 -15.08 28.87 -60.93
N ASN A 11 -14.30 27.97 -60.35
CA ASN A 11 -14.16 27.83 -58.91
C ASN A 11 -13.40 29.06 -58.39
N VAL A 12 -14.14 30.16 -58.17
CA VAL A 12 -13.64 31.36 -57.52
C VAL A 12 -13.16 30.92 -56.14
N LYS A 13 -11.83 30.92 -55.92
CA LYS A 13 -11.23 30.66 -54.61
C LYS A 13 -11.70 31.71 -53.63
N SER A 14 -12.85 31.46 -53.03
CA SER A 14 -13.43 32.28 -51.98
C SER A 14 -12.52 32.18 -50.77
N ARG A 15 -12.03 33.33 -50.29
CA ARG A 15 -11.30 33.43 -49.01
C ARG A 15 -12.25 33.37 -47.82
N ARG A 16 -13.55 33.11 -48.04
CA ARG A 16 -14.54 33.03 -46.97
C ARG A 16 -14.27 31.78 -46.13
N PRO A 17 -14.08 31.92 -44.80
CA PRO A 17 -13.96 30.77 -43.91
C PRO A 17 -15.22 29.90 -43.97
N ALA A 18 -15.05 28.60 -43.75
CA ALA A 18 -16.19 27.69 -43.74
C ALA A 18 -17.19 28.01 -42.60
N GLU A 19 -18.48 28.03 -42.93
CA GLU A 19 -19.62 28.40 -42.08
C GLU A 19 -20.10 27.24 -41.17
N SER A 20 -19.18 26.51 -40.54
CA SER A 20 -19.58 25.50 -39.54
C SER A 20 -19.56 26.08 -38.12
N ALA A 21 -20.47 25.64 -37.25
CA ALA A 21 -20.54 26.09 -35.86
C ALA A 21 -19.20 25.90 -35.11
N PHE A 22 -18.46 24.84 -35.43
CA PHE A 22 -17.11 24.61 -34.91
C PHE A 22 -16.10 25.66 -35.41
N LYS A 23 -16.03 25.90 -36.72
CA LYS A 23 -15.07 26.85 -37.31
C LYS A 23 -15.39 28.31 -37.01
N GLN A 24 -16.66 28.62 -36.73
CA GLN A 24 -17.14 29.94 -36.35
C GLN A 24 -17.20 30.16 -34.83
N GLN A 25 -16.78 29.17 -34.03
CA GLN A 25 -16.79 29.21 -32.56
C GLN A 25 -18.20 29.49 -31.96
N ARG A 26 -19.24 28.90 -32.55
CA ARG A 26 -20.65 29.03 -32.16
C ARG A 26 -21.25 27.70 -31.70
N LEU A 27 -20.45 26.80 -31.16
CA LEU A 27 -20.98 25.57 -30.56
C LEU A 27 -21.86 25.92 -29.35
N PRO A 28 -22.95 25.17 -29.12
CA PRO A 28 -23.70 25.32 -27.89
C PRO A 28 -22.78 25.02 -26.70
N ALA A 29 -22.66 25.98 -25.79
CA ALA A 29 -21.84 25.87 -24.60
C ALA A 29 -22.65 26.29 -23.38
N TRP A 30 -22.47 25.57 -22.27
CA TRP A 30 -22.97 25.99 -20.98
C TRP A 30 -21.94 26.94 -20.34
N GLN A 31 -22.38 28.14 -19.98
CA GLN A 31 -21.54 29.19 -19.40
C GLN A 31 -22.02 29.50 -17.98
N PRO A 32 -21.60 28.73 -16.96
CA PRO A 32 -22.02 28.98 -15.59
C PRO A 32 -21.41 30.31 -15.09
N ILE A 33 -22.28 31.27 -14.79
CA ILE A 33 -21.87 32.52 -14.14
C ILE A 33 -21.92 32.28 -12.63
N LEU A 34 -20.74 32.09 -12.04
CA LEU A 34 -20.58 31.84 -10.60
C LEU A 34 -20.82 33.14 -9.81
N THR A 35 -22.09 33.40 -9.48
CA THR A 35 -22.50 34.50 -8.60
C THR A 35 -22.56 34.03 -7.14
N ALA A 36 -22.47 34.97 -6.20
CA ALA A 36 -22.59 34.66 -4.77
C ALA A 36 -23.86 33.84 -4.44
N GLY A 37 -25.01 34.16 -5.05
CA GLY A 37 -26.26 33.42 -4.86
C GLY A 37 -26.23 31.96 -5.35
N THR A 38 -25.36 31.63 -6.31
CA THR A 38 -25.20 30.25 -6.83
C THR A 38 -24.12 29.46 -6.09
N VAL A 39 -23.05 30.12 -5.67
CA VAL A 39 -21.91 29.47 -5.01
C VAL A 39 -22.13 29.31 -3.50
N LEU A 40 -22.81 30.26 -2.86
CA LEU A 40 -22.98 30.25 -1.40
C LEU A 40 -23.71 29.00 -0.88
N PRO A 41 -24.81 28.51 -1.50
CA PRO A 41 -25.45 27.27 -1.06
C PRO A 41 -24.51 26.06 -1.12
N THR A 42 -23.57 26.00 -2.08
CA THR A 42 -22.69 24.83 -2.23
C THR A 42 -21.72 24.71 -1.04
N PHE A 43 -21.22 25.83 -0.50
CA PHE A 43 -20.40 25.84 0.71
C PHE A 43 -21.13 25.24 1.92
N PHE A 44 -22.41 25.59 2.12
CA PHE A 44 -23.21 25.04 3.22
C PHE A 44 -23.52 23.55 3.02
N VAL A 45 -23.88 23.15 1.79
CA VAL A 45 -24.16 21.73 1.47
C VAL A 45 -22.92 20.87 1.70
N ILE A 46 -21.76 21.27 1.18
CA ILE A 46 -20.50 20.55 1.36
C ILE A 46 -20.13 20.49 2.85
N GLY A 47 -20.22 21.63 3.55
CA GLY A 47 -19.89 21.69 4.98
C GLY A 47 -20.77 20.79 5.85
N ILE A 48 -22.10 20.86 5.67
CA ILE A 48 -23.07 20.04 6.42
C ILE A 48 -22.92 18.56 6.08
N ALA A 49 -22.58 18.21 4.84
CA ALA A 49 -22.39 16.81 4.45
C ALA A 49 -21.05 16.24 4.94
N PHE A 50 -19.96 17.00 4.87
CA PHE A 50 -18.62 16.50 5.16
C PHE A 50 -18.36 16.30 6.65
N ILE A 51 -18.98 17.10 7.53
CA ILE A 51 -18.77 16.98 8.99
C ILE A 51 -19.29 15.62 9.53
N PRO A 52 -20.56 15.21 9.30
CA PRO A 52 -21.05 13.90 9.75
C PRO A 52 -20.27 12.75 9.14
N VAL A 53 -19.90 12.83 7.86
CA VAL A 53 -19.05 11.84 7.20
C VAL A 53 -17.70 11.75 7.92
N GLY A 54 -17.04 12.89 8.17
CA GLY A 54 -15.78 12.94 8.88
C GLY A 54 -15.84 12.36 10.30
N ILE A 55 -16.89 12.67 11.06
CA ILE A 55 -17.13 12.10 12.39
C ILE A 55 -17.32 10.58 12.32
N GLY A 56 -18.10 10.09 11.35
CA GLY A 56 -18.27 8.64 11.13
C GLY A 56 -16.96 7.93 10.79
N LEU A 57 -16.14 8.53 9.92
CA LEU A 57 -14.82 8.01 9.58
C LEU A 57 -13.88 7.97 10.81
N LEU A 58 -13.91 9.00 11.66
CA LEU A 58 -13.14 9.03 12.90
C LEU A 58 -13.58 7.93 13.87
N TYR A 59 -14.89 7.75 14.03
CA TYR A 59 -15.45 6.69 14.87
C TYR A 59 -14.95 5.30 14.44
N PHE A 60 -15.02 4.96 13.15
CA PHE A 60 -14.52 3.68 12.63
C PHE A 60 -13.00 3.54 12.72
N SER A 61 -12.24 4.64 12.73
CA SER A 61 -10.80 4.62 12.95
C SER A 61 -10.45 4.37 14.43
N ASP A 62 -11.21 4.94 15.36
CA ASP A 62 -10.96 4.83 16.80
C ASP A 62 -11.43 3.49 17.39
N GLU A 63 -12.38 2.81 16.72
CA GLU A 63 -12.78 1.44 17.02
C GLU A 63 -11.61 0.46 16.85
N VAL A 64 -10.68 0.74 15.92
CA VAL A 64 -9.52 -0.11 15.66
C VAL A 64 -8.54 -0.04 16.83
N LYS A 65 -8.23 -1.21 17.40
CA LYS A 65 -7.24 -1.39 18.45
C LYS A 65 -5.92 -1.77 17.83
N GLU A 66 -4.86 -1.10 18.25
CA GLU A 66 -3.51 -1.31 17.77
C GLU A 66 -2.53 -1.31 18.94
N HIS A 67 -1.61 -2.27 18.96
CA HIS A 67 -0.51 -2.34 19.91
C HIS A 67 0.80 -2.52 19.13
N VAL A 68 1.80 -1.69 19.43
CA VAL A 68 3.08 -1.65 18.71
C VAL A 68 4.21 -1.91 19.68
N ILE A 69 5.08 -2.86 19.33
CA ILE A 69 6.25 -3.26 20.12
C ILE A 69 7.48 -3.04 19.27
N ASP A 70 8.37 -2.14 19.68
CA ASP A 70 9.69 -2.01 19.08
C ASP A 70 10.61 -3.11 19.64
N TYR A 71 11.18 -3.93 18.76
CA TYR A 71 12.11 -4.99 19.13
C TYR A 71 13.51 -4.81 18.49
N THR A 72 13.81 -3.62 17.98
CA THR A 72 15.08 -3.31 17.29
C THR A 72 16.29 -3.59 18.16
N GLN A 73 16.23 -3.22 19.44
CA GLN A 73 17.32 -3.35 20.41
C GLN A 73 16.99 -4.41 21.47
N CYS A 74 16.28 -5.48 21.10
CA CYS A 74 15.95 -6.53 22.04
C CYS A 74 17.20 -7.25 22.55
N LEU A 75 17.21 -7.64 23.83
CA LEU A 75 18.32 -8.35 24.46
C LEU A 75 18.26 -9.84 24.16
N LYS A 76 19.41 -10.43 23.87
CA LYS A 76 19.57 -11.87 23.68
C LYS A 76 19.18 -12.62 24.96
N GLU A 77 18.47 -13.73 24.82
CA GLU A 77 18.11 -14.56 25.96
C GLU A 77 19.37 -15.07 26.70
N GLY A 78 19.42 -14.80 28.01
CA GLY A 78 20.52 -15.21 28.90
C GLY A 78 21.75 -14.30 28.89
N GLU A 79 21.80 -13.24 28.08
CA GLU A 79 22.95 -12.34 27.98
C GLU A 79 22.54 -10.86 27.94
N ASN A 80 23.39 -9.98 28.47
CA ASN A 80 23.15 -8.53 28.44
C ASN A 80 23.74 -7.87 27.17
N ILE A 81 23.44 -8.46 26.01
CA ILE A 81 23.83 -7.95 24.68
C ILE A 81 22.59 -7.86 23.80
N THR A 82 22.51 -6.83 22.95
CA THR A 82 21.41 -6.72 21.99
C THR A 82 21.57 -7.75 20.88
N CYS A 83 20.46 -8.29 20.37
CA CYS A 83 20.53 -9.17 19.20
C CYS A 83 21.09 -8.44 17.98
N ALA A 84 20.84 -7.13 17.85
CA ALA A 84 21.40 -6.31 16.79
C ALA A 84 22.94 -6.29 16.80
N ASP A 85 23.56 -6.19 17.98
CA ASP A 85 25.02 -6.22 18.12
C ASP A 85 25.57 -7.65 18.01
N TYR A 86 24.83 -8.64 18.51
CA TYR A 86 25.22 -10.05 18.46
C TYR A 86 25.38 -10.51 17.00
N ILE A 87 24.35 -10.37 16.17
CA ILE A 87 24.37 -10.85 14.77
C ILE A 87 25.45 -10.16 13.92
N LYS A 88 25.84 -8.92 14.26
CA LYS A 88 26.92 -8.20 13.59
C LYS A 88 28.29 -8.79 13.92
N ARG A 89 28.50 -9.24 15.16
CA ARG A 89 29.80 -9.76 15.63
C ARG A 89 30.02 -11.21 15.20
N THR A 90 28.98 -12.03 15.20
CA THR A 90 29.05 -13.47 14.96
C THR A 90 28.68 -13.87 13.53
N ALA A 91 28.71 -12.93 12.57
CA ALA A 91 28.37 -13.18 11.17
C ALA A 91 27.00 -13.87 10.98
N MET A 92 25.95 -13.29 11.59
CA MET A 92 24.55 -13.72 11.47
C MET A 92 24.21 -15.08 12.10
N GLU A 93 24.86 -15.43 13.22
CA GLU A 93 24.38 -16.52 14.08
C GLU A 93 22.97 -16.25 14.64
N HIS A 94 22.28 -17.34 15.01
CA HIS A 94 20.92 -17.28 15.54
C HIS A 94 20.86 -16.53 16.88
N CYS A 95 20.00 -15.52 16.97
CA CYS A 95 19.75 -14.76 18.19
C CYS A 95 18.27 -14.75 18.50
N THR A 96 17.90 -15.20 19.70
CA THR A 96 16.51 -15.17 20.16
C THR A 96 16.35 -14.19 21.30
N CYS A 97 15.30 -13.38 21.26
CA CYS A 97 14.93 -12.45 22.32
C CYS A 97 13.44 -12.58 22.68
N ARG A 98 13.13 -12.30 23.95
CA ARG A 98 11.78 -12.40 24.52
C ARG A 98 11.37 -11.06 25.09
N LEU A 99 10.25 -10.53 24.63
CA LEU A 99 9.71 -9.25 25.08
C LEU A 99 8.32 -9.45 25.69
N PRO A 100 8.17 -9.40 27.02
CA PRO A 100 6.86 -9.45 27.65
C PRO A 100 6.10 -8.16 27.35
N PHE A 101 4.82 -8.28 27.04
CA PHE A 101 3.92 -7.14 26.83
C PHE A 101 2.52 -7.44 27.39
N ASN A 102 1.74 -6.39 27.62
CA ASN A 102 0.41 -6.52 28.21
C ASN A 102 -0.62 -5.78 27.34
N LEU A 103 -1.65 -6.50 26.91
CA LEU A 103 -2.79 -5.91 26.23
C LEU A 103 -3.77 -5.36 27.27
N THR A 104 -3.98 -4.05 27.28
CA THR A 104 -4.85 -3.37 28.26
C THR A 104 -6.34 -3.56 27.97
N GLU A 105 -6.68 -3.83 26.71
CA GLU A 105 -8.06 -3.96 26.21
C GLU A 105 -8.18 -5.21 25.34
N ASP A 106 -9.40 -5.72 25.18
CA ASP A 106 -9.68 -6.86 24.29
C ASP A 106 -9.63 -6.41 22.83
N PHE A 107 -8.88 -7.15 22.01
CA PHE A 107 -8.80 -6.96 20.56
C PHE A 107 -9.88 -7.81 19.91
N LYS A 108 -11.10 -7.25 19.81
CA LYS A 108 -12.28 -7.97 19.31
C LYS A 108 -12.30 -8.09 17.79
N GLY A 109 -12.86 -9.19 17.30
CA GLY A 109 -13.01 -9.47 15.86
C GLY A 109 -11.74 -10.05 15.23
N ASP A 110 -11.55 -9.80 13.94
CA ASP A 110 -10.39 -10.30 13.21
C ASP A 110 -9.10 -9.57 13.65
N VAL A 111 -8.10 -10.35 14.09
CA VAL A 111 -6.83 -9.84 14.58
C VAL A 111 -5.70 -10.23 13.63
N TYR A 112 -4.86 -9.23 13.33
CA TYR A 112 -3.77 -9.32 12.37
C TYR A 112 -2.45 -8.94 13.04
N PHE A 113 -1.41 -9.68 12.69
CA PHE A 113 -0.03 -9.40 13.08
C PHE A 113 0.72 -8.83 11.89
N TYR A 114 1.39 -7.71 12.09
CA TYR A 114 2.25 -7.06 11.09
C TYR A 114 3.66 -6.94 11.65
N TYR A 115 4.64 -6.99 10.76
CA TYR A 115 5.95 -6.39 11.03
C TYR A 115 6.01 -5.01 10.38
N GLY A 116 6.65 -4.08 11.06
CA GLY A 116 6.92 -2.73 10.60
C GLY A 116 8.42 -2.51 10.48
N LEU A 117 8.80 -1.82 9.41
CA LEU A 117 10.17 -1.37 9.16
C LEU A 117 10.14 0.14 8.99
N SER A 118 11.14 0.81 9.56
CA SER A 118 11.37 2.24 9.35
C SER A 118 12.72 2.48 8.67
N ASN A 119 12.85 3.66 8.06
CA ASN A 119 14.02 4.06 7.30
C ASN A 119 14.42 3.06 6.20
N TYR A 120 13.44 2.37 5.60
CA TYR A 120 13.65 1.34 4.59
C TYR A 120 13.02 1.76 3.26
N TYR A 121 13.85 2.16 2.29
CA TYR A 121 13.39 2.78 1.04
C TYR A 121 13.00 1.77 -0.05
N GLN A 122 11.91 1.01 0.16
CA GLN A 122 11.36 0.11 -0.87
C GLN A 122 10.92 0.86 -2.14
N ASN A 123 10.61 2.15 -2.04
CA ASN A 123 10.19 3.02 -3.14
C ASN A 123 11.36 3.56 -3.98
N HIS A 124 12.62 3.25 -3.63
CA HIS A 124 13.76 3.69 -4.41
C HIS A 124 13.72 3.09 -5.82
N ARG A 125 13.87 3.92 -6.87
CA ARG A 125 13.69 3.52 -8.27
C ARG A 125 14.46 2.25 -8.66
N ARG A 126 15.74 2.14 -8.24
CA ARG A 126 16.56 0.95 -8.54
C ARG A 126 16.08 -0.29 -7.80
N TYR A 127 15.55 -0.13 -6.59
CA TYR A 127 15.01 -1.23 -5.80
C TYR A 127 13.71 -1.75 -6.42
N VAL A 128 12.75 -0.86 -6.71
CA VAL A 128 11.45 -1.21 -7.32
C VAL A 128 11.60 -1.91 -8.67
N LYS A 129 12.58 -1.48 -9.47
CA LYS A 129 12.84 -2.06 -10.79
C LYS A 129 13.49 -3.45 -10.70
N SER A 130 14.22 -3.75 -9.61
CA SER A 130 15.08 -4.93 -9.53
C SER A 130 14.32 -6.22 -9.21
N ARG A 131 13.66 -6.76 -10.24
CA ARG A 131 12.96 -8.05 -10.27
C ARG A 131 12.74 -8.52 -11.71
N ASP A 132 12.37 -9.79 -11.89
CA ASP A 132 11.96 -10.35 -13.17
C ASP A 132 10.51 -10.87 -13.09
N ASP A 133 9.58 -10.11 -13.67
CA ASP A 133 8.15 -10.47 -13.65
C ASP A 133 7.85 -11.74 -14.48
N SER A 134 8.68 -12.09 -15.48
CA SER A 134 8.50 -13.35 -16.22
C SER A 134 8.91 -14.55 -15.38
N GLN A 135 10.01 -14.41 -14.63
CA GLN A 135 10.45 -15.43 -13.68
C GLN A 135 9.39 -15.67 -12.60
N LEU A 136 8.83 -14.60 -12.01
CA LEU A 136 7.78 -14.70 -10.98
C LEU A 136 6.47 -15.32 -11.49
N LEU A 137 6.23 -15.32 -12.81
CA LEU A 137 5.15 -16.04 -13.47
C LEU A 137 5.48 -17.52 -13.76
N GLY A 138 6.58 -18.04 -13.24
CA GLY A 138 7.02 -19.43 -13.42
C GLY A 138 7.70 -19.70 -14.75
N ARG A 139 8.01 -18.67 -15.55
CA ARG A 139 8.72 -18.79 -16.83
C ARG A 139 10.21 -18.63 -16.59
N LEU A 140 10.84 -19.74 -16.22
CA LEU A 140 12.26 -19.77 -15.89
C LEU A 140 13.12 -19.64 -17.16
N SER A 141 14.09 -18.73 -17.13
CA SER A 141 15.09 -18.50 -18.17
C SER A 141 16.49 -18.55 -17.54
N PRO A 142 17.48 -19.17 -18.18
CA PRO A 142 18.86 -19.14 -17.69
C PRO A 142 19.49 -17.74 -17.77
N VAL A 143 18.88 -16.82 -18.53
CA VAL A 143 19.27 -15.42 -18.60
C VAL A 143 18.12 -14.60 -17.98
N PRO A 144 18.24 -14.20 -16.71
CA PRO A 144 17.25 -13.33 -16.07
C PRO A 144 17.24 -11.93 -16.67
N SER A 145 16.17 -11.18 -16.40
CA SER A 145 16.08 -9.76 -16.79
C SER A 145 17.29 -8.94 -16.33
N THR A 146 17.78 -8.05 -17.21
CA THR A 146 18.84 -7.08 -16.88
C THR A 146 18.49 -6.17 -15.71
N ASP A 147 17.20 -6.04 -15.41
CA ASP A 147 16.72 -5.25 -14.29
C ASP A 147 17.09 -5.86 -12.93
N CYS A 148 17.31 -7.18 -12.87
CA CYS A 148 17.74 -7.86 -11.66
C CYS A 148 19.20 -7.56 -11.25
N LEU A 149 20.03 -6.98 -12.12
CA LEU A 149 21.42 -6.69 -11.80
C LEU A 149 21.56 -5.75 -10.59
N PRO A 150 22.52 -6.00 -9.68
CA PRO A 150 23.55 -7.04 -9.74
C PRO A 150 23.11 -8.44 -9.24
N TYR A 151 21.89 -8.58 -8.73
CA TYR A 151 21.36 -9.81 -8.11
C TYR A 151 20.74 -10.81 -9.11
N ALA A 152 21.24 -10.81 -10.34
CA ALA A 152 20.77 -11.74 -11.38
C ALA A 152 21.46 -13.10 -11.29
N PHE A 153 22.71 -13.12 -10.83
CA PHE A 153 23.56 -14.29 -10.75
C PHE A 153 24.23 -14.35 -9.38
N ALA A 154 24.52 -15.56 -8.91
CA ALA A 154 25.30 -15.79 -7.69
C ALA A 154 26.21 -17.01 -7.89
N MET A 155 27.30 -17.05 -7.14
CA MET A 155 28.26 -18.16 -7.17
C MET A 155 27.79 -19.26 -6.21
N GLU A 156 27.60 -20.46 -6.73
CA GLU A 156 27.29 -21.66 -5.94
C GLU A 156 28.30 -22.75 -6.32
N ASP A 157 29.05 -23.26 -5.33
CA ASP A 157 30.12 -24.24 -5.52
C ASP A 157 31.16 -23.84 -6.59
N GLY A 158 31.45 -22.55 -6.71
CA GLY A 158 32.40 -22.00 -7.68
C GLY A 158 31.85 -21.85 -9.11
N VAL A 159 30.56 -22.14 -9.33
CA VAL A 159 29.86 -21.99 -10.61
C VAL A 159 28.87 -20.82 -10.52
N GLU A 160 28.90 -19.93 -11.52
CA GLU A 160 27.92 -18.85 -11.63
C GLU A 160 26.58 -19.42 -12.10
N LYS A 161 25.53 -19.25 -11.27
CA LYS A 161 24.17 -19.70 -11.57
C LYS A 161 23.19 -18.54 -11.55
N PRO A 162 22.13 -18.57 -12.38
CA PRO A 162 21.05 -17.59 -12.29
C PRO A 162 20.29 -17.73 -10.96
N VAL A 163 19.97 -16.60 -10.36
CA VAL A 163 19.25 -16.54 -9.07
C VAL A 163 17.74 -16.66 -9.30
N ALA A 164 17.06 -17.44 -8.47
CA ALA A 164 15.59 -17.54 -8.46
C ALA A 164 15.04 -17.45 -7.03
N PRO A 165 14.26 -16.40 -6.67
CA PRO A 165 13.91 -15.23 -7.48
C PRO A 165 15.02 -14.18 -7.55
N CYS A 166 15.30 -13.62 -8.72
CA CYS A 166 16.33 -12.60 -8.89
C CYS A 166 15.88 -11.20 -8.43
N GLY A 167 16.88 -10.35 -8.16
CA GLY A 167 16.68 -8.93 -7.91
C GLY A 167 16.76 -8.51 -6.44
N ALA A 168 16.95 -7.21 -6.23
CA ALA A 168 17.18 -6.63 -4.91
C ALA A 168 15.99 -6.85 -3.95
N ILE A 169 14.76 -6.82 -4.47
CA ILE A 169 13.55 -6.98 -3.67
C ILE A 169 13.52 -8.39 -3.07
N ALA A 170 13.73 -9.41 -3.90
CA ALA A 170 13.76 -10.79 -3.44
C ALA A 170 14.93 -11.03 -2.48
N ASN A 171 16.13 -10.56 -2.84
CA ASN A 171 17.32 -10.78 -2.02
C ASN A 171 17.18 -10.24 -0.59
N SER A 172 16.51 -9.10 -0.39
CA SER A 172 16.33 -8.51 0.93
C SER A 172 15.06 -8.96 1.67
N LEU A 173 14.50 -10.13 1.34
CA LEU A 173 13.33 -10.71 2.00
C LEU A 173 13.45 -10.69 3.54
N PHE A 174 12.42 -10.16 4.20
CA PHE A 174 12.34 -10.16 5.66
C PHE A 174 12.31 -11.60 6.20
N ASN A 175 13.18 -11.88 7.19
CA ASN A 175 13.46 -13.25 7.64
C ASN A 175 13.51 -13.41 9.18
N ASP A 176 13.00 -12.44 9.96
CA ASP A 176 12.78 -12.67 11.39
C ASP A 176 11.57 -13.60 11.58
N THR A 177 11.63 -14.46 12.61
CA THR A 177 10.47 -15.27 13.02
C THR A 177 9.84 -14.68 14.26
N LEU A 178 8.61 -14.21 14.14
CA LEU A 178 7.86 -13.58 15.24
C LEU A 178 6.80 -14.55 15.77
N THR A 179 6.85 -14.89 17.05
CA THR A 179 5.89 -15.79 17.72
C THR A 179 5.30 -15.10 18.94
N VAL A 180 3.99 -15.21 19.14
CA VAL A 180 3.31 -14.65 20.31
C VAL A 180 2.90 -15.79 21.24
N PHE A 181 3.36 -15.73 22.48
CA PHE A 181 2.98 -16.64 23.55
C PHE A 181 1.96 -15.97 24.47
N SER A 182 0.89 -16.69 24.81
CA SER A 182 -0.16 -16.25 25.73
C SER A 182 0.06 -16.87 27.10
N HIS A 183 0.30 -16.05 28.13
CA HIS A 183 0.44 -16.56 29.49
C HIS A 183 -0.90 -17.03 30.10
N ILE A 184 -2.03 -16.56 29.54
CA ILE A 184 -3.37 -16.95 30.02
C ILE A 184 -3.70 -18.39 29.58
N SER A 185 -3.48 -18.71 28.31
CA SER A 185 -3.72 -20.05 27.78
C SER A 185 -2.51 -20.98 27.94
N ASN A 186 -1.38 -20.43 28.38
CA ASN A 186 -0.09 -21.12 28.48
C ASN A 186 0.30 -21.82 27.16
N SER A 187 0.07 -21.14 26.04
CA SER A 187 0.27 -21.66 24.69
C SER A 187 0.59 -20.54 23.70
N ASN A 188 1.18 -20.91 22.56
CA ASN A 188 1.35 -19.97 21.44
C ASN A 188 -0.03 -19.57 20.89
N VAL A 189 -0.17 -18.29 20.53
CA VAL A 189 -1.35 -17.81 19.81
C VAL A 189 -1.39 -18.51 18.44
N PRO A 190 -2.48 -19.21 18.09
CA PRO A 190 -2.58 -19.89 16.82
C PRO A 190 -2.70 -18.87 15.70
N VAL A 191 -1.90 -19.08 14.65
CA VAL A 191 -1.81 -18.16 13.53
C VAL A 191 -1.81 -18.88 12.20
N LEU A 192 -2.43 -18.24 11.21
CA LEU A 192 -2.43 -18.65 9.82
C LEU A 192 -1.30 -17.96 9.06
N ARG A 193 -0.56 -18.74 8.26
CA ARG A 193 0.46 -18.26 7.31
C ARG A 193 -0.13 -17.95 5.93
N THR A 194 -1.32 -18.43 5.65
CA THR A 194 -2.03 -18.28 4.37
C THR A 194 -3.20 -17.29 4.48
N GLY A 195 -3.68 -16.82 3.33
CA GLY A 195 -4.70 -15.77 3.27
C GLY A 195 -4.22 -14.41 3.79
N ILE A 196 -2.94 -14.11 3.63
CA ILE A 196 -2.27 -12.83 3.91
C ILE A 196 -1.95 -12.05 2.63
N ALA A 197 -1.74 -12.76 1.52
CA ALA A 197 -1.57 -12.16 0.20
C ALA A 197 -2.92 -11.89 -0.48
N TRP A 198 -2.92 -11.00 -1.47
CA TRP A 198 -4.11 -10.76 -2.28
C TRP A 198 -4.34 -11.94 -3.22
N GLU A 199 -5.60 -12.39 -3.35
CA GLU A 199 -5.95 -13.53 -4.19
C GLU A 199 -5.50 -13.33 -5.64
N SER A 200 -5.62 -12.12 -6.17
CA SER A 200 -5.15 -11.77 -7.51
C SER A 200 -3.63 -11.88 -7.67
N ASP A 201 -2.85 -11.56 -6.63
CA ASP A 201 -1.40 -11.74 -6.68
C ASP A 201 -1.08 -13.24 -6.68
N LYS A 202 -1.69 -14.01 -5.78
CA LYS A 202 -1.44 -15.46 -5.63
C LYS A 202 -1.90 -16.28 -6.85
N GLN A 203 -2.98 -15.87 -7.51
CA GLN A 203 -3.55 -16.60 -8.65
C GLN A 203 -3.09 -16.10 -10.01
N ILE A 204 -2.73 -14.82 -10.18
CA ILE A 204 -2.47 -14.27 -11.53
C ILE A 204 -1.02 -13.84 -11.67
N LYS A 205 -0.49 -13.13 -10.67
CA LYS A 205 0.81 -12.45 -10.78
C LYS A 205 1.99 -13.34 -10.42
N PHE A 206 1.81 -14.26 -9.48
CA PHE A 206 2.84 -15.19 -9.03
C PHE A 206 2.43 -16.61 -9.37
N ARG A 207 3.31 -17.36 -10.03
CA ARG A 207 3.08 -18.75 -10.40
C ARG A 207 4.36 -19.56 -10.27
N ASN A 208 4.22 -20.77 -9.73
CA ASN A 208 5.31 -21.72 -9.73
C ASN A 208 5.52 -22.29 -11.15
N PRO A 209 6.77 -22.66 -11.50
CA PRO A 209 7.01 -23.45 -12.70
C PRO A 209 6.26 -24.79 -12.62
N PRO A 210 5.89 -25.40 -13.75
CA PRO A 210 5.20 -26.69 -13.75
C PRO A 210 6.11 -27.81 -13.24
N GLY A 211 5.54 -28.78 -12.55
CA GLY A 211 6.25 -29.96 -12.03
C GLY A 211 6.71 -29.81 -10.58
N ASP A 212 7.66 -30.66 -10.17
CA ASP A 212 8.24 -30.61 -8.84
C ASP A 212 9.21 -29.42 -8.70
N LEU A 213 9.07 -28.63 -7.64
CA LEU A 213 9.83 -27.40 -7.47
C LEU A 213 11.34 -27.64 -7.39
N LYS A 214 11.80 -28.71 -6.72
CA LYS A 214 13.23 -29.00 -6.61
C LYS A 214 13.83 -29.29 -7.98
N THR A 215 13.12 -30.05 -8.80
CA THR A 215 13.56 -30.33 -10.17
C THR A 215 13.51 -29.09 -11.06
N ALA A 216 12.46 -28.26 -10.93
CA ALA A 216 12.28 -27.07 -11.76
C ALA A 216 13.36 -26.02 -11.49
N PHE A 217 13.80 -25.88 -10.24
CA PHE A 217 14.82 -24.92 -9.83
C PHE A 217 16.24 -25.48 -9.78
N ALA A 218 16.50 -26.73 -10.21
CA ALA A 218 17.81 -27.38 -10.06
C ALA A 218 18.99 -26.63 -10.71
N ASN A 219 18.72 -25.87 -11.78
CA ASN A 219 19.73 -25.06 -12.49
C ASN A 219 19.82 -23.62 -11.98
N PHE A 220 19.09 -23.28 -10.92
CA PHE A 220 19.05 -21.97 -10.31
C PHE A 220 19.62 -22.07 -8.90
N THR A 221 20.07 -20.94 -8.37
CA THR A 221 20.47 -20.82 -6.97
C THR A 221 19.56 -19.83 -6.23
N LYS A 222 19.52 -19.93 -4.90
CA LYS A 222 18.79 -19.00 -4.05
C LYS A 222 19.46 -17.62 -4.02
N PRO A 223 18.74 -16.55 -3.65
CA PRO A 223 19.37 -15.26 -3.39
C PRO A 223 20.42 -15.35 -2.28
N GLU A 224 21.45 -14.51 -2.38
CA GLU A 224 22.65 -14.57 -1.54
C GLU A 224 22.35 -14.42 -0.05
N ASN A 225 21.37 -13.57 0.30
CA ASN A 225 20.96 -13.36 1.70
C ASN A 225 19.93 -14.36 2.21
N TRP A 226 19.52 -15.35 1.39
CA TRP A 226 18.54 -16.35 1.82
C TRP A 226 19.24 -17.53 2.50
N ARG A 227 18.67 -18.00 3.61
CA ARG A 227 19.14 -19.21 4.30
C ARG A 227 18.60 -20.49 3.67
N VAL A 228 17.36 -20.46 3.19
CA VAL A 228 16.64 -21.59 2.59
C VAL A 228 16.35 -21.35 1.12
N ASN A 229 16.05 -22.42 0.38
CA ASN A 229 15.64 -22.29 -1.01
C ASN A 229 14.18 -21.83 -1.14
N VAL A 230 13.80 -21.39 -2.33
CA VAL A 230 12.45 -20.90 -2.61
C VAL A 230 11.35 -21.96 -2.41
N TRP A 231 11.67 -23.24 -2.55
CA TRP A 231 10.77 -24.36 -2.30
C TRP A 231 10.74 -24.85 -0.84
N GLU A 232 11.48 -24.18 0.05
CA GLU A 232 11.61 -24.50 1.49
C GLU A 232 11.09 -23.35 2.37
N LEU A 233 10.39 -22.36 1.80
CA LEU A 233 9.89 -21.18 2.51
C LEU A 233 8.80 -21.51 3.53
N ASP A 234 8.01 -22.55 3.29
CA ASP A 234 7.01 -23.05 4.23
C ASP A 234 7.09 -24.58 4.37
N PRO A 235 7.79 -25.13 5.38
CA PRO A 235 7.93 -26.57 5.53
C PRO A 235 6.60 -27.27 5.92
N ASN A 236 5.61 -26.53 6.41
CA ASN A 236 4.36 -27.10 6.90
C ASN A 236 3.28 -27.20 5.81
N ASP A 237 3.39 -26.41 4.74
CA ASP A 237 2.41 -26.37 3.66
C ASP A 237 3.10 -26.33 2.29
N THR A 238 3.00 -27.45 1.56
CA THR A 238 3.57 -27.59 0.22
C THR A 238 2.92 -26.65 -0.79
N GLU A 239 1.65 -26.24 -0.60
CA GLU A 239 0.96 -25.30 -1.48
C GLU A 239 1.40 -23.84 -1.25
N ASN A 240 2.03 -23.56 -0.10
CA ASN A 240 2.57 -22.24 0.26
C ASN A 240 4.08 -22.12 0.01
N ASN A 241 4.60 -22.78 -1.03
CA ASN A 241 6.02 -22.76 -1.40
C ASN A 241 6.27 -22.19 -2.81
N GLY A 242 7.54 -21.95 -3.11
CA GLY A 242 7.96 -21.38 -4.39
C GLY A 242 7.63 -19.89 -4.49
N PHE A 243 7.40 -19.40 -5.71
CA PHE A 243 6.97 -18.03 -5.96
C PHE A 243 5.56 -17.73 -5.44
N GLN A 244 4.78 -18.77 -5.15
CA GLN A 244 3.43 -18.63 -4.59
C GLN A 244 3.38 -18.58 -3.05
N ASN A 245 4.54 -18.64 -2.38
CA ASN A 245 4.63 -18.41 -0.95
C ASN A 245 4.10 -17.01 -0.59
N GLU A 246 3.14 -16.94 0.33
CA GLU A 246 2.45 -15.68 0.61
C GLU A 246 3.33 -14.65 1.34
N ASP A 247 4.30 -15.08 2.17
CA ASP A 247 5.27 -14.18 2.81
C ASP A 247 6.12 -13.47 1.74
N LEU A 248 6.60 -14.23 0.74
CA LEU A 248 7.30 -13.68 -0.41
C LEU A 248 6.42 -12.70 -1.20
N ILE A 249 5.17 -13.06 -1.51
CA ILE A 249 4.25 -12.19 -2.25
C ILE A 249 4.01 -10.87 -1.53
N VAL A 250 3.76 -10.92 -0.21
CA VAL A 250 3.56 -9.72 0.63
C VAL A 250 4.83 -8.85 0.61
N TRP A 251 6.01 -9.45 0.66
CA TRP A 251 7.27 -8.72 0.59
C TRP A 251 7.49 -8.06 -0.78
N MET A 252 7.28 -8.80 -1.87
CA MET A 252 7.50 -8.36 -3.25
C MET A 252 6.60 -7.18 -3.66
N ARG A 253 5.49 -6.96 -2.94
CA ARG A 253 4.69 -5.74 -3.06
C ARG A 253 5.38 -4.57 -2.35
N THR A 254 6.15 -3.79 -3.10
CA THR A 254 6.91 -2.63 -2.58
C THR A 254 6.01 -1.58 -1.91
N ALA A 255 6.41 -1.14 -0.72
CA ALA A 255 5.75 -0.03 -0.02
C ALA A 255 6.06 1.33 -0.67
N ALA A 256 5.12 2.27 -0.58
CA ALA A 256 5.26 3.61 -1.15
C ALA A 256 6.10 4.57 -0.27
N LEU A 257 6.21 4.28 1.02
CA LEU A 257 6.88 5.11 2.03
C LEU A 257 8.04 4.34 2.70
N PRO A 258 9.04 5.05 3.24
CA PRO A 258 10.19 4.41 3.91
C PRO A 258 9.85 3.79 5.28
N THR A 259 8.75 4.23 5.88
CA THR A 259 8.17 3.60 7.07
C THR A 259 6.89 2.90 6.64
N PHE A 260 6.86 1.59 6.79
CA PHE A 260 5.75 0.77 6.35
C PHE A 260 5.55 -0.44 7.27
N ARG A 261 4.37 -1.04 7.15
CA ARG A 261 4.06 -2.33 7.75
C ARG A 261 3.61 -3.32 6.68
N LYS A 262 3.86 -4.59 6.91
CA LYS A 262 3.44 -5.69 6.05
C LYS A 262 2.74 -6.75 6.88
N LEU A 263 1.68 -7.31 6.32
CA LEU A 263 0.91 -8.34 7.00
C LEU A 263 1.79 -9.58 7.16
N TYR A 264 1.95 -10.04 8.38
CA TYR A 264 2.76 -11.20 8.71
C TYR A 264 1.84 -12.40 8.91
N ARG A 265 0.91 -12.33 9.85
CA ARG A 265 0.03 -13.45 10.18
C ARG A 265 -1.37 -12.98 10.50
N ARG A 266 -2.32 -13.90 10.42
CA ARG A 266 -3.69 -13.74 10.92
C ARG A 266 -3.88 -14.66 12.12
N VAL A 267 -4.55 -14.19 13.16
CA VAL A 267 -4.93 -15.08 14.26
C VAL A 267 -5.97 -16.08 13.74
N ASP A 268 -5.82 -17.36 14.11
CA ASP A 268 -6.81 -18.36 13.74
C ASP A 268 -8.01 -18.30 14.70
N HIS A 269 -9.07 -17.62 14.26
CA HIS A 269 -10.31 -17.48 15.03
C HIS A 269 -11.19 -18.74 15.03
N LYS A 270 -10.78 -19.83 14.36
CA LYS A 270 -11.44 -21.15 14.47
C LYS A 270 -11.00 -21.90 15.72
N GLU A 271 -9.83 -21.57 16.26
CA GLU A 271 -9.27 -22.23 17.43
C GLU A 271 -9.99 -21.82 18.73
N LEU A 272 -10.09 -22.77 19.66
CA LEU A 272 -10.81 -22.57 20.91
C LEU A 272 -10.13 -21.49 21.77
N GLY A 273 -10.91 -20.51 22.22
CA GLY A 273 -10.42 -19.39 23.03
C GLY A 273 -10.01 -18.15 22.23
N TYR A 274 -10.00 -18.23 20.90
CA TYR A 274 -9.63 -17.12 20.01
C TYR A 274 -10.77 -16.63 19.11
N SER A 275 -11.96 -17.23 19.18
CA SER A 275 -13.09 -16.95 18.28
C SER A 275 -13.62 -15.52 18.32
N THR A 276 -13.48 -14.83 19.46
CA THR A 276 -13.91 -13.44 19.63
C THR A 276 -12.79 -12.42 19.47
N GLY A 277 -11.54 -12.88 19.27
CA GLY A 277 -10.36 -12.03 19.15
C GLY A 277 -9.24 -12.43 20.13
N LEU A 278 -8.38 -11.46 20.48
CA LEU A 278 -7.40 -11.62 21.56
C LEU A 278 -7.90 -10.94 22.83
N ALA A 279 -7.92 -11.68 23.94
CA ALA A 279 -8.29 -11.14 25.24
C ALA A 279 -7.20 -10.19 25.77
N LYS A 280 -7.61 -9.23 26.61
CA LYS A 280 -6.67 -8.44 27.40
C LYS A 280 -5.85 -9.34 28.32
N GLY A 281 -4.58 -9.02 28.53
CA GLY A 281 -3.71 -9.77 29.42
C GLY A 281 -2.26 -9.82 29.01
N SER A 282 -1.51 -10.66 29.73
CA SER A 282 -0.05 -10.79 29.56
C SER A 282 0.29 -11.75 28.42
N TYR A 283 1.12 -11.26 27.52
CA TYR A 283 1.68 -11.98 26.39
C TYR A 283 3.20 -11.81 26.37
N GLU A 284 3.86 -12.65 25.59
CA GLU A 284 5.29 -12.55 25.33
C GLU A 284 5.54 -12.66 23.82
N LEU A 285 6.28 -11.70 23.28
CA LEU A 285 6.76 -11.75 21.91
C LEU A 285 8.13 -12.45 21.90
N ILE A 286 8.20 -13.60 21.25
CA ILE A 286 9.42 -14.37 21.03
C ILE A 286 9.89 -14.08 19.60
N VAL A 287 11.09 -13.51 19.48
CA VAL A 287 11.67 -13.10 18.19
C VAL A 287 12.93 -13.89 17.93
N ASP A 288 12.96 -14.60 16.81
CA ASP A 288 14.19 -15.07 16.17
C ASP A 288 14.71 -13.94 15.27
N TYR A 289 15.78 -13.28 15.71
CA TYR A 289 16.31 -12.05 15.15
C TYR A 289 17.37 -12.35 14.11
N ASN A 290 17.01 -12.21 12.83
CA ASN A 290 17.86 -12.52 11.68
C ASN A 290 18.03 -11.34 10.70
N TYR A 291 17.16 -10.32 10.77
CA TYR A 291 17.12 -9.22 9.83
C TYR A 291 17.83 -7.97 10.40
N PRO A 292 19.04 -7.61 9.92
CA PRO A 292 19.76 -6.44 10.39
C PRO A 292 19.14 -5.14 9.82
N VAL A 293 18.91 -4.15 10.68
CA VAL A 293 18.42 -2.82 10.29
C VAL A 293 19.27 -1.66 10.80
N THR A 294 20.14 -1.93 11.77
CA THR A 294 20.90 -0.89 12.48
C THR A 294 22.08 -0.35 11.66
N ASP A 295 22.42 -0.96 10.52
CA ASP A 295 23.46 -0.46 9.60
C ASP A 295 23.00 0.76 8.80
N PHE A 296 21.70 1.00 8.73
CA PHE A 296 21.08 2.13 8.05
C PHE A 296 20.12 2.89 8.96
N ASP A 297 20.33 2.83 10.29
CA ASP A 297 19.49 3.51 11.30
C ASP A 297 17.99 3.19 11.16
N GLY A 298 17.65 1.99 10.71
CA GLY A 298 16.27 1.50 10.65
C GLY A 298 15.80 0.92 11.98
N THR A 299 14.48 0.86 12.16
CA THR A 299 13.84 0.20 13.30
C THR A 299 12.89 -0.91 12.84
N LYS A 300 12.69 -1.90 13.73
CA LYS A 300 11.75 -3.01 13.56
C LYS A 300 10.69 -2.98 14.65
N SER A 301 9.44 -3.10 14.24
CA SER A 301 8.30 -3.16 15.14
C SER A 301 7.41 -4.34 14.86
N PHE A 302 6.85 -4.96 15.89
CA PHE A 302 5.75 -5.90 15.77
C PHE A 302 4.45 -5.18 16.12
N ILE A 303 3.44 -5.33 15.27
CA ILE A 303 2.19 -4.57 15.38
C ILE A 303 1.03 -5.57 15.41
N ILE A 304 0.21 -5.48 16.43
CA ILE A 304 -1.05 -6.21 16.55
C ILE A 304 -2.16 -5.22 16.25
N SER A 305 -3.05 -5.52 15.31
CA SER A 305 -4.17 -4.64 14.96
C SER A 305 -5.44 -5.43 14.68
N THR A 306 -6.58 -4.88 15.09
CA THR A 306 -7.89 -5.26 14.53
C THR A 306 -8.15 -4.53 13.22
N THR A 307 -9.26 -4.85 12.55
CA THR A 307 -9.74 -4.11 11.38
C THR A 307 -11.16 -3.61 11.60
N SER A 308 -11.47 -2.42 11.08
CA SER A 308 -12.84 -1.94 10.94
C SER A 308 -13.29 -2.01 9.47
N LEU A 309 -14.51 -1.58 9.20
CA LEU A 309 -15.07 -1.51 7.84
C LEU A 309 -14.18 -0.75 6.85
N LEU A 310 -13.39 0.21 7.35
CA LEU A 310 -12.53 1.09 6.54
C LEU A 310 -11.07 0.63 6.53
N GLY A 311 -10.77 -0.52 7.12
CA GLY A 311 -9.43 -1.09 7.23
C GLY A 311 -8.79 -0.83 8.59
N GLY A 312 -7.52 -0.42 8.58
CA GLY A 312 -6.75 -0.18 9.81
C GLY A 312 -6.98 1.21 10.41
N LYS A 313 -6.37 1.44 11.58
CA LYS A 313 -6.42 2.72 12.28
C LYS A 313 -5.79 3.84 11.43
N ASN A 314 -6.60 4.82 11.02
CA ASN A 314 -6.13 5.99 10.30
C ASN A 314 -7.11 7.18 10.45
N PRO A 315 -6.84 8.11 11.38
CA PRO A 315 -7.74 9.24 11.62
C PRO A 315 -7.64 10.33 10.53
N PHE A 316 -6.62 10.30 9.66
CA PHE A 316 -6.33 11.39 8.71
C PHE A 316 -7.53 11.74 7.83
N LEU A 317 -8.20 10.74 7.26
CA LEU A 317 -9.32 10.97 6.36
C LEU A 317 -10.48 11.63 7.12
N GLY A 318 -10.81 11.13 8.31
CA GLY A 318 -11.86 11.72 9.15
C GLY A 318 -11.54 13.17 9.56
N VAL A 319 -10.30 13.44 10.01
CA VAL A 319 -9.84 14.80 10.33
C VAL A 319 -9.92 15.71 9.11
N ALA A 320 -9.47 15.26 7.94
CA ALA A 320 -9.51 16.04 6.72
C ALA A 320 -10.95 16.45 6.33
N TYR A 321 -11.90 15.52 6.41
CA TYR A 321 -13.32 15.81 6.15
C TYR A 321 -13.90 16.84 7.14
N VAL A 322 -13.60 16.70 8.44
CA VAL A 322 -14.07 17.67 9.45
C VAL A 322 -13.44 19.05 9.24
N VAL A 323 -12.13 19.11 8.98
CA VAL A 323 -11.41 20.38 8.74
C VAL A 323 -11.93 21.06 7.48
N VAL A 324 -12.03 20.36 6.35
CA VAL A 324 -12.55 20.94 5.10
C VAL A 324 -14.01 21.34 5.27
N GLY A 325 -14.85 20.52 5.90
CA GLY A 325 -16.25 20.82 6.14
C GLY A 325 -16.45 22.07 7.02
N THR A 326 -15.69 22.19 8.11
CA THR A 326 -15.73 23.36 9.00
C THR A 326 -15.23 24.63 8.30
N LEU A 327 -14.13 24.55 7.53
CA LEU A 327 -13.66 25.67 6.71
C LEU A 327 -14.70 26.10 5.68
N CYS A 328 -15.38 25.17 5.01
CA CYS A 328 -16.45 25.48 4.07
C CYS A 328 -17.62 26.21 4.74
N LEU A 329 -18.04 25.79 5.95
CA LEU A 329 -19.09 26.49 6.70
C LEU A 329 -18.66 27.90 7.13
N LEU A 330 -17.45 28.05 7.65
CA LEU A 330 -16.92 29.35 8.06
C LEU A 330 -16.85 30.32 6.87
N LEU A 331 -16.30 29.87 5.75
CA LEU A 331 -16.27 30.66 4.51
C LEU A 331 -17.67 30.97 4.00
N GLY A 332 -18.60 30.01 4.04
CA GLY A 332 -20.00 30.22 3.68
C GLY A 332 -20.67 31.31 4.53
N ILE A 333 -20.44 31.31 5.84
CA ILE A 333 -20.96 32.33 6.76
C ILE A 333 -20.35 33.70 6.46
N VAL A 334 -19.03 33.79 6.27
CA VAL A 334 -18.34 35.05 5.95
C VAL A 334 -18.86 35.62 4.62
N LEU A 335 -18.94 34.80 3.57
CA LEU A 335 -19.47 35.20 2.26
C LEU A 335 -20.95 35.60 2.34
N LEU A 336 -21.75 34.94 3.18
CA LEU A 336 -23.14 35.34 3.44
C LEU A 336 -23.22 36.72 4.08
N VAL A 337 -22.40 37.00 5.10
CA VAL A 337 -22.35 38.31 5.75
C VAL A 337 -21.93 39.39 4.76
N ILE A 338 -20.89 39.13 3.96
CA ILE A 338 -20.43 40.07 2.92
C ILE A 338 -21.52 40.28 1.87
N HIS A 339 -22.17 39.22 1.40
CA HIS A 339 -23.26 39.33 0.43
C HIS A 339 -24.43 40.14 1.01
N VAL A 340 -24.83 39.90 2.24
CA VAL A 340 -25.93 40.67 2.88
C VAL A 340 -25.54 42.15 3.06
N LYS A 341 -24.28 42.46 3.40
CA LYS A 341 -23.84 43.85 3.66
C LYS A 341 -23.42 44.64 2.42
N CYS A 342 -22.84 43.98 1.42
CA CYS A 342 -22.21 44.61 0.26
C CYS A 342 -22.90 44.29 -1.06
N SER A 343 -23.96 43.47 -1.07
CA SER A 343 -24.74 43.23 -2.28
C SER A 343 -25.46 44.52 -2.67
N LYS A 344 -24.87 45.21 -3.65
CA LYS A 344 -25.61 46.13 -4.50
C LYS A 344 -26.58 45.29 -5.32
N SER A 345 -27.82 45.75 -5.41
CA SER A 345 -28.91 45.09 -6.13
C SER A 345 -28.41 44.45 -7.43
N THR A 346 -28.46 43.12 -7.53
CA THR A 346 -28.10 42.35 -8.73
C THR A 346 -28.90 42.78 -9.97
N THR A 347 -29.97 43.56 -9.78
CA THR A 347 -30.72 44.25 -10.83
C THR A 347 -29.86 45.19 -11.67
N GLU A 348 -28.71 45.69 -11.19
CA GLU A 348 -27.79 46.49 -12.03
C GLU A 348 -26.91 45.63 -12.97
N MET A 349 -26.56 44.39 -12.60
CA MET A 349 -25.74 43.50 -13.45
C MET A 349 -26.56 42.73 -14.49
N ILE A 350 -27.87 42.58 -14.29
CA ILE A 350 -28.76 41.86 -15.23
C ILE A 350 -29.17 42.76 -16.42
N ASN A 351 -28.91 44.07 -16.37
CA ASN A 351 -29.20 45.01 -17.46
C ASN A 351 -28.10 45.10 -18.54
N VAL A 352 -27.21 44.10 -18.64
CA VAL A 352 -26.25 43.99 -19.74
C VAL A 352 -26.95 43.37 -20.95
N ASN A 353 -27.65 44.22 -21.70
CA ASN A 353 -28.21 43.89 -23.02
C ASN A 353 -27.06 43.93 -24.05
N PRO A 354 -27.03 43.15 -25.15
CA PRO A 354 -26.04 43.23 -26.24
C PRO A 354 -25.77 44.63 -26.85
N ARG A 355 -26.50 45.66 -26.42
CA ARG A 355 -26.26 47.08 -26.75
C ARG A 355 -25.64 47.92 -25.64
N THR A 356 -25.23 47.32 -24.51
CA THR A 356 -24.57 48.07 -23.44
C THR A 356 -23.19 48.52 -23.93
N PRO A 357 -22.91 49.83 -24.03
CA PRO A 357 -21.62 50.30 -24.49
C PRO A 357 -20.58 50.04 -23.41
N TYR A 358 -19.45 49.45 -23.81
CA TYR A 358 -18.26 49.37 -22.96
C TYR A 358 -17.65 50.77 -22.88
N SER A 359 -17.69 51.36 -21.68
CA SER A 359 -16.94 52.58 -21.34
C SER A 359 -15.57 52.23 -20.80
#